data_AF-A0A2D5Z3D6-F1
#
_entry.id   AF-A0A2D5Z3D6-F1
#
_cell.length_a   1.000
_cell.length_b   1.000
_cell.length_c   1.000
_cell.angle_alpha   90.00
_cell.angle_beta   90.00
_cell.angle_gamma   90.00
#
_symmetry.space_group_name_H-M   'P 1'
#
loop_
_entity.id
_entity.type
_entity.pdbx_description
1 polymer ?
#
loop_
_entity_poly.entity_id
_entity_poly.type
_entity_poly.pdbx_seq_one_letter_code
_entity_poly.pdbx_strand_id
1 'polypeptide(L)'
;LVPAQCSALGNDGFDLGCCLPPAPNLPTPPPLGQTGKYACLNNCALEQEWLVDVDVAFAWIGGGIDDYAGLQVSISPIAPGAPMASGWVLAKYSRTWTRIGGGGGLEQVWRFLLNGDLYYSTGAASPCPVPPPGAAGQPVLMTGFVDYICTSAGWEMMLNLNHHNGCLSHAPWSSRPQPPALAHRDRSYHLVTPSNFDFTPVSPPSGTLLAESVRSSQLTWSPFNYQANSESYVNQASLNDIGTPRCFSCTFSSTSAPMAYQFQQLTGSAWCGGTNTTFSSIPVPGLLPGGMLALGLGFWTTSTGFVPLTVYWGIMAYDDPCTTEAPFFIVSGVATEQSSPATLFPNTMFPVPPARTFIDIGSAKLLPPFSASPWGSMYVSTVLFQLNQ
;
A
#
# COMPACT_ATOMS: atom_id res chain seq x y z
N LEU A 1 2.10 22.26 -21.94
CA LEU A 1 2.57 21.15 -22.80
C LEU A 1 2.34 19.86 -22.02
N VAL A 2 1.53 18.95 -22.55
CA VAL A 2 1.35 17.63 -21.93
C VAL A 2 2.60 16.80 -22.22
N PRO A 3 3.29 16.22 -21.22
CA PRO A 3 4.46 15.37 -21.46
C PRO A 3 4.13 14.24 -22.45
N ALA A 4 5.05 13.91 -23.37
CA ALA A 4 4.86 12.83 -24.35
C ALA A 4 4.58 11.45 -23.69
N GLN A 5 4.97 11.29 -22.43
CA GLN A 5 4.69 10.11 -21.60
C GLN A 5 3.20 9.93 -21.26
N CYS A 6 2.39 10.99 -21.35
CA CYS A 6 0.96 10.94 -21.04
C CYS A 6 0.10 10.36 -22.17
N SER A 7 0.66 10.22 -23.37
CA SER A 7 -0.04 9.75 -24.57
C SER A 7 0.30 8.31 -24.97
N ALA A 8 1.26 7.68 -24.30
CA ALA A 8 1.70 6.33 -24.64
C ALA A 8 1.10 5.34 -23.65
N LEU A 9 -0.07 4.80 -23.99
CA LEU A 9 -0.48 3.51 -23.42
C LEU A 9 0.60 2.50 -23.78
N GLY A 10 1.24 1.91 -22.78
CA GLY A 10 2.42 1.09 -23.05
C GLY A 10 2.71 0.06 -21.97
N ASN A 11 3.47 -0.96 -22.39
CA ASN A 11 4.12 -1.90 -21.50
C ASN A 11 5.01 -1.12 -20.53
N ASP A 12 4.88 -1.41 -19.24
CA ASP A 12 5.61 -0.76 -18.15
C ASP A 12 7.02 -1.33 -17.94
N GLY A 13 7.44 -2.29 -18.77
CA GLY A 13 8.75 -2.93 -18.75
C GLY A 13 8.83 -4.19 -17.88
N PHE A 14 7.70 -4.68 -17.37
CA PHE A 14 7.64 -5.90 -16.55
C PHE A 14 7.23 -7.16 -17.32
N ASP A 15 6.58 -7.03 -18.48
CA ASP A 15 6.24 -8.17 -19.35
C ASP A 15 7.46 -8.66 -20.16
N LEU A 16 8.42 -9.25 -19.46
CA LEU A 16 9.61 -9.89 -20.04
C LEU A 16 9.59 -11.41 -19.92
N GLY A 17 8.70 -11.95 -19.09
CA GLY A 17 8.61 -13.38 -18.78
C GLY A 17 9.29 -13.77 -17.46
N CYS A 18 9.10 -15.03 -17.09
CA CYS A 18 9.54 -15.60 -15.81
C CYS A 18 11.06 -15.51 -15.61
N CYS A 19 11.48 -15.12 -14.39
CA CYS A 19 12.87 -15.01 -13.95
C CYS A 19 13.78 -14.12 -14.82
N LEU A 20 13.20 -13.16 -15.53
CA LEU A 20 13.96 -12.15 -16.26
C LEU A 20 13.89 -10.81 -15.52
N PRO A 21 15.03 -10.12 -15.33
CA PRO A 21 15.05 -8.84 -14.65
C PRO A 21 14.27 -7.81 -15.47
N PRO A 22 13.23 -7.17 -14.90
CA PRO A 22 12.43 -6.17 -15.60
C PRO A 22 13.25 -4.92 -15.91
N ALA A 23 12.87 -4.21 -16.97
CA ALA A 23 13.48 -2.95 -17.38
C ALA A 23 12.39 -1.86 -17.40
N PRO A 24 11.95 -1.42 -16.21
CA PRO A 24 10.75 -0.63 -16.09
C PRO A 24 10.87 0.74 -16.76
N ASN A 25 9.83 1.12 -17.52
CA ASN A 25 9.75 2.41 -18.20
C ASN A 25 8.69 3.27 -17.50
N LEU A 26 9.07 3.87 -16.38
CA LEU A 26 8.16 4.60 -15.51
C LEU A 26 8.24 6.11 -15.79
N PRO A 27 7.10 6.81 -15.84
CA PRO A 27 7.12 8.26 -15.99
C PRO A 27 7.64 8.91 -14.71
N THR A 28 8.17 10.13 -14.81
CA THR A 28 8.50 10.95 -13.65
C THR A 28 7.39 11.98 -13.45
N PRO A 29 6.48 11.80 -12.48
CA PRO A 29 5.45 12.80 -12.21
C PRO A 29 6.11 14.10 -11.72
N PRO A 30 5.57 15.27 -12.10
CA PRO A 30 5.96 16.52 -11.46
C PRO A 30 5.56 16.50 -9.97
N PRO A 31 6.08 17.41 -9.15
CA PRO A 31 5.52 17.66 -7.83
C PRO A 31 4.03 17.95 -7.93
N LEU A 32 3.22 17.30 -7.11
CA LEU A 32 1.77 17.46 -7.06
C LEU A 32 1.32 17.87 -5.67
N GLY A 33 0.40 18.83 -5.62
CA GLY A 33 -0.26 19.27 -4.41
C GLY A 33 -1.77 19.06 -4.56
N GLN A 34 -2.41 18.48 -3.55
CA GLN A 34 -3.87 18.41 -3.50
C GLN A 34 -4.41 18.38 -2.07
N THR A 35 -5.66 18.79 -1.92
CA THR A 35 -6.36 18.68 -0.64
C THR A 35 -6.71 17.21 -0.36
N GLY A 36 -6.46 16.79 0.87
CA GLY A 36 -6.78 15.47 1.40
C GLY A 36 -7.58 15.52 2.70
N LYS A 37 -7.76 14.35 3.27
CA LYS A 37 -8.22 14.17 4.65
C LYS A 37 -7.19 13.42 5.46
N TYR A 38 -6.99 13.89 6.68
CA TYR A 38 -6.30 13.14 7.72
C TYR A 38 -7.34 12.67 8.74
N ALA A 39 -7.32 11.39 9.09
CA ALA A 39 -8.22 10.81 10.08
C ALA A 39 -7.46 10.07 11.16
N CYS A 40 -8.05 10.12 12.34
CA CYS A 40 -7.67 9.32 13.48
C CYS A 40 -8.82 8.40 13.84
N LEU A 41 -8.53 7.11 13.88
CA LEU A 41 -9.46 6.10 14.34
C LEU A 41 -9.04 5.67 15.74
N ASN A 42 -10.00 5.56 16.65
CA ASN A 42 -9.82 5.04 17.99
C ASN A 42 -10.76 3.86 18.20
N ASN A 43 -10.20 2.68 18.46
CA ASN A 43 -10.95 1.43 18.54
C ASN A 43 -11.92 1.29 17.36
N CYS A 44 -11.37 1.43 16.14
CA CYS A 44 -12.09 1.21 14.88
C CYS A 44 -13.21 2.21 14.56
N ALA A 45 -13.44 3.20 15.43
CA ALA A 45 -14.36 4.30 15.18
C ALA A 45 -13.57 5.55 14.79
N LEU A 46 -14.10 6.32 13.84
CA LEU A 46 -13.58 7.64 13.52
C LEU A 46 -13.68 8.54 14.76
N GLU A 47 -12.54 8.89 15.35
CA GLU A 47 -12.46 9.82 16.49
C GLU A 47 -12.50 11.26 16.00
N GLN A 48 -11.73 11.55 14.95
CA GLN A 48 -11.61 12.88 14.37
C GLN A 48 -11.07 12.81 12.94
N GLU A 49 -11.54 13.71 12.08
CA GLU A 49 -10.97 13.98 10.75
C GLU A 49 -10.68 15.47 10.56
N TRP A 50 -9.75 15.77 9.64
CA TRP A 50 -9.36 17.11 9.24
C TRP A 50 -9.09 17.18 7.75
N LEU A 51 -9.35 18.36 7.17
CA LEU A 51 -8.82 18.72 5.86
C LEU A 51 -7.35 19.16 5.99
N VAL A 52 -6.53 18.69 5.06
CA VAL A 52 -5.11 18.99 4.96
C VAL A 52 -4.72 19.23 3.51
N ASP A 53 -3.71 20.06 3.27
CA ASP A 53 -3.04 20.12 1.98
C ASP A 53 -1.89 19.12 1.98
N VAL A 54 -1.77 18.36 0.89
CA VAL A 54 -0.78 17.30 0.74
C VAL A 54 0.05 17.56 -0.52
N ASP A 55 1.34 17.75 -0.34
CA ASP A 55 2.31 17.87 -1.41
C ASP A 55 3.17 16.62 -1.49
N VAL A 56 3.37 16.10 -2.71
CA VAL A 56 4.22 14.94 -3.00
C VAL A 56 5.20 15.29 -4.11
N ALA A 57 6.50 15.07 -3.85
CA ALA A 57 7.56 15.27 -4.83
C ALA A 57 8.36 13.98 -5.05
N PHE A 58 8.49 13.60 -6.32
CA PHE A 58 9.17 12.37 -6.76
C PHE A 58 10.69 12.58 -6.90
N ALA A 59 11.48 11.64 -6.40
CA ALA A 59 12.93 11.61 -6.58
C ALA A 59 13.39 10.16 -6.86
N TRP A 60 13.79 9.88 -8.10
CA TRP A 60 14.32 8.56 -8.46
C TRP A 60 15.60 8.24 -7.69
N ILE A 61 15.66 7.01 -7.18
CA ILE A 61 16.87 6.52 -6.51
C ILE A 61 17.80 6.01 -7.62
N GLY A 62 18.84 6.79 -7.94
CA GLY A 62 19.82 6.40 -8.94
C GLY A 62 20.56 5.11 -8.57
N GLY A 63 21.19 4.46 -9.55
CA GLY A 63 22.03 3.27 -9.32
C GLY A 63 21.42 1.92 -9.73
N GLY A 64 20.47 1.90 -10.69
CA GLY A 64 19.89 0.66 -11.22
C GLY A 64 18.73 0.09 -10.41
N ILE A 65 18.08 0.92 -9.58
CA ILE A 65 16.90 0.55 -8.81
C ILE A 65 15.65 1.04 -9.57
N ASP A 66 15.43 0.47 -10.74
CA ASP A 66 14.57 1.09 -11.76
C ASP A 66 13.06 1.06 -11.41
N ASP A 67 12.66 0.31 -10.37
CA ASP A 67 11.29 0.23 -9.87
C ASP A 67 11.09 0.93 -8.51
N TYR A 68 12.07 1.70 -8.03
CA TYR A 68 12.00 2.46 -6.79
C TYR A 68 12.22 3.96 -6.93
N ALA A 69 11.47 4.72 -6.13
CA ALA A 69 11.69 6.13 -5.94
C ALA A 69 11.58 6.53 -4.46
N GLY A 70 12.23 7.61 -4.09
CA GLY A 70 11.92 8.34 -2.87
C GLY A 70 10.84 9.37 -3.16
N LEU A 71 9.85 9.46 -2.28
CA LEU A 71 8.81 10.47 -2.33
C LEU A 71 8.90 11.33 -1.09
N GLN A 72 9.09 12.64 -1.29
CA GLN A 72 8.96 13.60 -0.23
C GLN A 72 7.48 13.94 -0.08
N VAL A 73 6.93 13.68 1.10
CA VAL A 73 5.53 13.99 1.44
C VAL A 73 5.52 15.13 2.45
N SER A 74 4.65 16.11 2.22
CA SER A 74 4.39 17.22 3.14
C SER A 74 2.90 17.36 3.38
N ILE A 75 2.50 17.54 4.63
CA ILE A 75 1.13 17.71 5.10
C ILE A 75 1.05 19.07 5.80
N SER A 76 0.21 19.95 5.28
CA SER A 76 -0.06 21.26 5.85
C SER A 76 -1.50 21.35 6.35
N PRO A 77 -1.75 21.92 7.53
CA PRO A 77 -3.09 22.02 8.09
C PRO A 77 -3.93 23.07 7.37
N ILE A 78 -5.13 22.71 6.91
CA ILE A 78 -6.13 23.68 6.40
C ILE A 78 -7.01 24.20 7.53
N ALA A 79 -7.33 23.34 8.49
CA ALA A 79 -8.17 23.67 9.65
C ALA A 79 -7.34 23.66 10.96
N PRO A 80 -7.71 24.47 11.97
CA PRO A 80 -7.10 24.40 13.29
C PRO A 80 -7.15 22.98 13.88
N GLY A 81 -6.05 22.53 14.46
CA GLY A 81 -5.91 21.20 15.08
C GLY A 81 -5.56 20.07 14.12
N ALA A 82 -5.55 20.32 12.80
CA ALA A 82 -5.06 19.36 11.82
C ALA A 82 -3.53 19.15 11.98
N PRO A 83 -3.01 17.95 11.69
CA PRO A 83 -1.59 17.69 11.82
C PRO A 83 -0.79 18.43 10.75
N MET A 84 0.45 18.73 11.09
CA MET A 84 1.49 19.14 10.15
C MET A 84 2.60 18.10 10.23
N ALA A 85 2.97 17.54 9.08
CA ALA A 85 4.01 16.52 9.03
C ALA A 85 4.76 16.56 7.70
N SER A 86 6.00 16.11 7.70
CA SER A 86 6.73 15.89 6.46
C SER A 86 7.74 14.76 6.61
N GLY A 87 8.13 14.15 5.51
CA GLY A 87 9.08 13.05 5.53
C GLY A 87 9.33 12.44 4.17
N TRP A 88 10.10 11.36 4.19
CA TRP A 88 10.41 10.58 2.99
C TRP A 88 9.77 9.21 3.12
N VAL A 89 9.04 8.83 2.08
CA VAL A 89 8.55 7.47 1.91
C VAL A 89 9.22 6.84 0.70
N LEU A 90 9.59 5.57 0.82
CA LEU A 90 10.07 4.77 -0.28
C LEU A 90 8.86 4.29 -1.08
N ALA A 91 8.90 4.47 -2.40
CA ALA A 91 7.87 4.06 -3.32
C ALA A 91 8.38 2.93 -4.21
N LYS A 92 7.81 1.74 -4.06
CA LYS A 92 8.04 0.61 -4.97
C LYS A 92 6.94 0.59 -6.02
N TYR A 93 7.30 0.63 -7.30
CA TYR A 93 6.33 0.49 -8.37
C TYR A 93 5.59 -0.85 -8.26
N SER A 94 4.26 -0.80 -8.32
CA SER A 94 3.35 -1.93 -8.14
C SER A 94 2.75 -2.44 -9.44
N ARG A 95 2.25 -1.52 -10.28
CA ARG A 95 1.66 -1.85 -11.58
C ARG A 95 1.19 -0.61 -12.30
N THR A 96 0.76 -0.84 -13.52
CA THR A 96 -0.06 0.06 -14.28
C THR A 96 -1.40 -0.58 -14.65
N TRP A 97 -2.40 0.27 -14.91
CA TRP A 97 -3.65 -0.13 -15.56
C TRP A 97 -4.20 1.02 -16.41
N THR A 98 -5.25 0.73 -17.17
CA THR A 98 -5.97 1.76 -17.92
C THR A 98 -7.28 2.11 -17.25
N ARG A 99 -7.60 3.40 -17.22
CA ARG A 99 -8.94 3.90 -16.87
C ARG A 99 -9.58 4.61 -18.06
N ILE A 100 -10.90 4.73 -18.05
CA ILE A 100 -11.62 5.57 -19.01
C ILE A 100 -11.63 7.00 -18.44
N GLY A 101 -10.93 7.91 -19.11
CA GLY A 101 -10.88 9.33 -18.75
C GLY A 101 -12.19 10.07 -19.03
N GLY A 102 -12.30 11.31 -18.54
CA GLY A 102 -13.52 12.12 -18.66
C GLY A 102 -13.98 12.42 -20.09
N GLY A 103 -13.07 12.35 -21.06
CA GLY A 103 -13.37 12.48 -22.50
C GLY A 103 -13.66 11.15 -23.22
N GLY A 104 -13.73 10.02 -22.50
CA GLY A 104 -13.91 8.68 -23.07
C GLY A 104 -12.63 8.02 -23.62
N GLY A 105 -11.50 8.73 -23.61
CA GLY A 105 -10.18 8.17 -23.95
C GLY A 105 -9.64 7.26 -22.85
N LEU A 106 -8.76 6.33 -23.21
CA LEU A 106 -8.03 5.52 -22.24
C LEU A 106 -6.85 6.31 -21.67
N GLU A 107 -6.69 6.28 -20.35
CA GLU A 107 -5.60 6.92 -19.62
C GLU A 107 -4.85 5.86 -18.81
N GLN A 108 -3.53 5.96 -18.73
CA GLN A 108 -2.70 5.02 -17.98
C GLN A 108 -2.48 5.53 -16.55
N VAL A 109 -2.69 4.64 -15.56
CA VAL A 109 -2.47 4.88 -14.14
C VAL A 109 -1.23 4.09 -13.71
N TRP A 110 -0.37 4.66 -12.88
CA TRP A 110 0.79 3.99 -12.28
C TRP A 110 0.66 4.01 -10.76
N ARG A 111 0.72 2.83 -10.14
CA ARG A 111 0.68 2.67 -8.69
C ARG A 111 2.04 2.38 -8.13
N PHE A 112 2.36 3.03 -7.02
CA PHE A 112 3.51 2.72 -6.18
C PHE A 112 3.04 2.40 -4.78
N LEU A 113 3.57 1.32 -4.20
CA LEU A 113 3.39 1.02 -2.78
C LEU A 113 4.39 1.83 -1.96
N LEU A 114 3.90 2.43 -0.90
CA LEU A 114 4.64 3.36 -0.08
C LEU A 114 5.01 2.75 1.27
N ASN A 115 6.23 3.02 1.71
CA ASN A 115 6.72 2.66 3.02
C ASN A 115 7.81 3.64 3.49
N GLY A 116 7.60 4.32 4.61
CA GLY A 116 8.66 5.16 5.20
C GLY A 116 8.15 5.97 6.38
N ASP A 117 8.88 7.00 6.77
CA ASP A 117 8.60 7.73 8.00
C ASP A 117 8.16 9.17 7.73
N LEU A 118 7.12 9.62 8.44
CA LEU A 118 6.74 11.03 8.53
C LEU A 118 7.08 11.59 9.91
N TYR A 119 7.47 12.86 9.95
CA TYR A 119 7.82 13.60 11.14
C TYR A 119 6.78 14.67 11.40
N TYR A 120 6.12 14.59 12.55
CA TYR A 120 5.06 15.51 12.92
C TYR A 120 5.63 16.68 13.73
N SER A 121 5.18 17.90 13.40
CA SER A 121 5.52 19.07 14.20
C SER A 121 4.57 19.17 15.41
N THR A 122 5.09 19.65 16.53
CA THR A 122 4.28 19.91 17.73
C THR A 122 3.51 21.21 17.54
N GLY A 123 2.32 21.11 16.97
CA GLY A 123 1.32 22.19 16.96
C GLY A 123 0.09 21.77 17.77
N ALA A 124 -0.41 22.69 18.61
CA ALA A 124 -1.63 22.71 19.44
C ALA A 124 -2.34 21.38 19.80
N ALA A 125 -2.71 21.22 21.07
CA ALA A 125 -3.44 20.07 21.64
C ALA A 125 -4.53 19.51 20.71
N SER A 126 -4.19 18.46 19.95
CA SER A 126 -5.14 17.75 19.11
C SER A 126 -5.85 16.67 19.93
N PRO A 127 -7.19 16.52 19.82
CA PRO A 127 -7.94 15.45 20.49
C PRO A 127 -7.52 14.05 20.04
N CYS A 128 -6.90 13.93 18.86
CA CYS A 128 -6.09 12.78 18.52
C CYS A 128 -4.61 13.20 18.58
N PRO A 129 -3.93 13.01 19.73
CA PRO A 129 -2.52 13.29 19.80
C PRO A 129 -1.80 12.46 18.73
N VAL A 130 -0.83 13.08 18.04
CA VAL A 130 0.24 12.41 17.29
C VAL A 130 0.66 11.16 18.07
N PRO A 131 0.97 10.01 17.42
CA PRO A 131 1.39 8.79 18.09
C PRO A 131 2.13 9.07 19.42
N PRO A 132 1.65 8.54 20.57
CA PRO A 132 2.17 8.77 21.92
C PRO A 132 3.66 8.45 22.18
N PRO A 133 4.51 7.98 21.23
CA PRO A 133 5.95 8.16 21.36
C PRO A 133 6.42 9.61 21.20
N GLY A 134 5.57 10.63 21.43
CA GLY A 134 5.81 11.57 22.53
C GLY A 134 7.09 12.43 22.52
N ALA A 135 7.61 12.84 21.36
CA ALA A 135 8.38 14.08 21.22
C ALA A 135 8.26 14.60 19.77
N ALA A 136 8.23 15.92 19.59
CA ALA A 136 8.43 16.53 18.28
C ALA A 136 9.63 15.88 17.56
N GLY A 137 9.48 15.55 16.28
CA GLY A 137 10.60 15.03 15.49
C GLY A 137 10.90 13.53 15.65
N GLN A 138 10.00 12.75 16.26
CA GLN A 138 10.07 11.28 16.16
C GLN A 138 9.44 10.80 14.84
N PRO A 139 10.05 9.80 14.17
CA PRO A 139 9.52 9.22 12.95
C PRO A 139 8.27 8.35 13.22
N VAL A 140 7.23 8.54 12.42
CA VAL A 140 6.02 7.72 12.39
C VAL A 140 6.00 6.93 11.08
N LEU A 141 6.09 5.61 11.19
CA LEU A 141 6.05 4.71 10.04
C LEU A 141 4.70 4.79 9.33
N MET A 142 4.72 5.02 8.03
CA MET A 142 3.55 5.04 7.16
C MET A 142 3.69 4.00 6.07
N THR A 143 2.59 3.29 5.79
CA THR A 143 2.47 2.37 4.65
C THR A 143 1.21 2.66 3.84
N GLY A 144 1.25 2.42 2.54
CA GLY A 144 0.07 2.60 1.69
C GLY A 144 0.43 2.62 0.22
N PHE A 145 -0.15 3.54 -0.55
CA PHE A 145 0.10 3.67 -1.97
C PHE A 145 -0.05 5.10 -2.47
N VAL A 146 0.49 5.35 -3.66
CA VAL A 146 0.14 6.49 -4.50
C VAL A 146 -0.13 6.00 -5.92
N ASP A 147 -1.21 6.49 -6.49
CA ASP A 147 -1.53 6.37 -7.90
C ASP A 147 -1.26 7.70 -8.57
N TYR A 148 -0.52 7.67 -9.66
CA TYR A 148 -0.36 8.80 -10.56
C TYR A 148 -1.06 8.50 -11.88
N ILE A 149 -1.66 9.53 -12.44
CA ILE A 149 -2.18 9.48 -13.79
C ILE A 149 -1.88 10.78 -14.50
N CYS A 150 -1.49 10.68 -15.76
CA CYS A 150 -1.41 11.84 -16.62
C CYS A 150 -2.62 11.89 -17.55
N THR A 151 -3.42 12.93 -17.38
CA THR A 151 -4.59 13.23 -18.21
C THR A 151 -4.25 14.30 -19.24
N SER A 152 -5.18 14.57 -20.17
CA SER A 152 -5.06 15.75 -21.04
C SER A 152 -5.04 17.09 -20.29
N ALA A 153 -5.59 17.13 -19.07
CA ALA A 153 -5.64 18.32 -18.23
C ALA A 153 -4.39 18.50 -17.36
N GLY A 154 -3.58 17.45 -17.21
CA GLY A 154 -2.39 17.45 -16.36
C GLY A 154 -2.27 16.17 -15.54
N TRP A 155 -1.35 16.20 -14.60
CA TRP A 155 -1.14 15.10 -13.67
C TRP A 155 -2.12 15.16 -12.50
N GLU A 156 -2.68 14.01 -12.14
CA GLU A 156 -3.51 13.82 -10.95
C GLU A 156 -2.88 12.74 -10.08
N MET A 157 -3.22 12.74 -8.79
CA MET A 157 -2.81 11.68 -7.88
C MET A 157 -3.94 11.21 -6.96
N MET A 158 -3.80 9.98 -6.47
CA MET A 158 -4.55 9.45 -5.34
C MET A 158 -3.53 8.86 -4.37
N LEU A 159 -3.51 9.34 -3.14
CA LEU A 159 -2.55 8.92 -2.11
C LEU A 159 -3.32 8.34 -0.93
N ASN A 160 -2.82 7.24 -0.39
CA ASN A 160 -3.19 6.75 0.92
C ASN A 160 -1.94 6.38 1.71
N LEU A 161 -1.84 6.86 2.95
CA LEU A 161 -0.82 6.48 3.92
C LEU A 161 -1.50 6.11 5.23
N ASN A 162 -1.05 5.04 5.87
CA ASN A 162 -1.64 4.50 7.07
C ASN A 162 -0.57 4.17 8.10
N HIS A 163 -0.89 4.47 9.35
CA HIS A 163 -0.18 4.00 10.51
C HIS A 163 -1.15 3.17 11.35
N HIS A 164 -0.96 1.85 11.41
CA HIS A 164 -1.83 0.96 12.16
C HIS A 164 -1.66 1.10 13.68
N ASN A 165 -2.54 0.46 14.44
CA ASN A 165 -2.41 0.36 15.90
C ASN A 165 -1.03 -0.17 16.31
N GLY A 166 -0.56 0.26 17.47
CA GLY A 166 0.80 0.04 17.93
C GLY A 166 1.19 -1.43 18.13
N CYS A 167 0.26 -2.35 18.38
CA CYS A 167 0.57 -3.79 18.39
C CYS A 167 0.86 -4.38 17.00
N LEU A 168 0.56 -3.65 15.92
CA LEU A 168 0.97 -3.99 14.56
C LEU A 168 2.20 -3.17 14.18
N SER A 169 2.09 -1.83 14.25
CA SER A 169 3.15 -0.91 13.83
C SER A 169 4.41 -0.97 14.70
N HIS A 170 4.28 -1.36 15.96
CA HIS A 170 5.37 -1.43 16.94
C HIS A 170 5.56 -2.81 17.56
N ALA A 171 5.05 -3.86 16.90
CA ALA A 171 5.30 -5.23 17.32
C ALA A 171 6.82 -5.55 17.38
N PRO A 172 7.27 -6.57 18.14
CA PRO A 172 8.69 -6.95 18.20
C PRO A 172 9.31 -7.32 16.84
N TRP A 173 8.49 -7.79 15.91
CA TRP A 173 8.89 -8.09 14.54
C TRP A 173 8.69 -6.90 13.60
N SER A 174 8.14 -5.78 14.09
CA SER A 174 7.94 -4.62 13.25
C SER A 174 9.28 -3.94 12.99
N SER A 175 9.22 -3.16 11.95
CA SER A 175 10.11 -2.10 11.57
C SER A 175 10.61 -1.24 12.76
N ARG A 176 9.69 -0.73 13.57
CA ARG A 176 9.92 0.22 14.66
C ARG A 176 9.38 -0.39 15.95
N PRO A 177 10.02 -1.44 16.50
CA PRO A 177 9.49 -2.12 17.67
C PRO A 177 9.52 -1.16 18.85
N GLN A 178 8.44 -1.15 19.65
CA GLN A 178 8.39 -0.38 20.89
C GLN A 178 7.88 -1.25 22.03
N PRO A 179 8.31 -0.97 23.27
CA PRO A 179 7.70 -1.56 24.45
C PRO A 179 6.17 -1.30 24.46
N PRO A 180 5.34 -2.26 24.89
CA PRO A 180 3.88 -2.10 24.91
C PRO A 180 3.37 -0.90 25.71
N ALA A 181 4.18 -0.34 26.61
CA ALA A 181 3.84 0.86 27.38
C ALA A 181 3.94 2.16 26.56
N LEU A 182 4.68 2.16 25.44
CA LEU A 182 4.90 3.32 24.57
C LEU A 182 4.10 3.25 23.27
N ALA A 183 3.66 2.05 22.87
CA ALA A 183 2.83 1.86 21.68
C ALA A 183 1.39 2.38 21.91
N HIS A 184 0.84 3.19 21.00
CA HIS A 184 -0.59 3.54 21.01
C HIS A 184 -1.42 2.28 20.73
N ARG A 185 -2.17 1.82 21.72
CA ARG A 185 -2.83 0.52 21.63
C ARG A 185 -4.14 0.54 20.85
N ASP A 186 -4.79 1.69 20.81
CA ASP A 186 -6.17 1.88 20.41
C ASP A 186 -6.31 2.72 19.14
N ARG A 187 -5.26 3.44 18.74
CA ARG A 187 -5.32 4.39 17.62
C ARG A 187 -4.57 3.97 16.38
N SER A 188 -5.17 4.28 15.22
CA SER A 188 -4.55 4.30 13.90
C SER A 188 -4.74 5.66 13.23
N TYR A 189 -3.85 5.99 12.30
CA TYR A 189 -3.81 7.27 11.63
C TYR A 189 -3.78 7.06 10.12
N HIS A 190 -4.57 7.86 9.40
CA HIS A 190 -4.80 7.63 7.98
C HIS A 190 -4.79 8.97 7.24
N LEU A 191 -3.97 9.07 6.21
CA LEU A 191 -3.99 10.14 5.23
C LEU A 191 -4.58 9.59 3.95
N VAL A 192 -5.54 10.29 3.37
CA VAL A 192 -6.14 9.96 2.08
C VAL A 192 -6.27 11.23 1.25
N THR A 193 -6.10 11.08 -0.05
CA THR A 193 -6.34 12.14 -1.03
C THR A 193 -6.98 11.52 -2.28
N PRO A 194 -7.84 12.23 -3.03
CA PRO A 194 -8.36 13.57 -2.76
C PRO A 194 -9.33 13.64 -1.56
N SER A 195 -9.73 14.86 -1.16
CA SER A 195 -10.49 15.14 0.06
C SER A 195 -11.98 14.76 0.06
N ASN A 196 -12.51 14.31 -1.08
CA ASN A 196 -13.87 13.75 -1.19
C ASN A 196 -13.98 12.30 -0.68
N PHE A 197 -12.98 11.82 0.07
CA PHE A 197 -13.03 10.54 0.76
C PHE A 197 -13.98 10.57 1.96
N ASP A 198 -14.73 9.49 2.15
CA ASP A 198 -15.59 9.25 3.30
C ASP A 198 -15.03 8.09 4.12
N PHE A 199 -14.78 8.31 5.42
CA PHE A 199 -14.28 7.30 6.36
C PHE A 199 -15.38 6.38 6.92
N THR A 200 -16.52 6.29 6.23
CA THR A 200 -17.56 5.32 6.53
C THR A 200 -17.05 3.91 6.20
N PRO A 201 -16.97 2.97 7.18
CA PRO A 201 -16.42 1.65 6.94
C PRO A 201 -17.10 0.90 5.80
N VAL A 202 -16.28 0.24 4.98
CA VAL A 202 -16.73 -0.64 3.88
C VAL A 202 -16.44 -2.09 4.22
N SER A 203 -17.16 -3.03 3.60
CA SER A 203 -16.84 -4.46 3.76
C SER A 203 -15.57 -4.78 2.97
N PRO A 204 -14.53 -5.37 3.59
CA PRO A 204 -13.38 -5.85 2.85
C PRO A 204 -13.79 -6.88 1.78
N PRO A 205 -13.13 -6.89 0.62
CA PRO A 205 -13.47 -7.78 -0.47
C PRO A 205 -13.09 -9.23 -0.13
N SER A 206 -13.89 -10.22 -0.56
CA SER A 206 -13.66 -11.65 -0.31
C SER A 206 -14.20 -12.53 -1.47
N GLY A 207 -13.66 -13.74 -1.59
CA GLY A 207 -13.97 -14.69 -2.65
C GLY A 207 -12.77 -15.03 -3.55
N THR A 208 -13.06 -15.56 -4.73
CA THR A 208 -12.04 -15.81 -5.76
C THR A 208 -11.43 -14.50 -6.23
N LEU A 209 -10.11 -14.48 -6.34
CA LEU A 209 -9.37 -13.37 -6.93
C LEU A 209 -8.86 -13.79 -8.30
N LEU A 210 -9.04 -12.90 -9.25
CA LEU A 210 -8.41 -12.88 -10.54
C LEU A 210 -7.15 -12.03 -10.46
N ALA A 211 -6.10 -12.66 -10.00
CA ALA A 211 -4.81 -12.06 -9.79
C ALA A 211 -3.94 -12.08 -11.05
N GLU A 212 -2.95 -11.19 -11.08
CA GLU A 212 -2.10 -11.02 -12.26
C GLU A 212 -0.70 -11.52 -12.01
N SER A 213 -0.05 -11.05 -10.96
CA SER A 213 1.34 -11.41 -10.73
C SER A 213 1.79 -11.41 -9.27
N VAL A 214 2.86 -12.18 -9.04
CA VAL A 214 3.71 -12.09 -7.86
C VAL A 214 5.10 -11.71 -8.33
N ARG A 215 5.65 -10.62 -7.80
CA ARG A 215 7.00 -10.17 -8.10
C ARG A 215 7.91 -10.40 -6.92
N SER A 216 9.14 -10.82 -7.20
CA SER A 216 10.18 -10.91 -6.20
C SER A 216 11.36 -10.03 -6.56
N SER A 217 12.10 -9.65 -5.54
CA SER A 217 13.28 -8.83 -5.64
C SER A 217 14.25 -9.23 -4.55
N GLN A 218 15.53 -9.23 -4.88
CA GLN A 218 16.60 -9.44 -3.93
C GLN A 218 17.19 -8.11 -3.51
N LEU A 219 17.49 -8.03 -2.22
CA LEU A 219 18.22 -6.92 -1.63
C LEU A 219 19.42 -7.46 -0.86
N THR A 220 20.61 -6.96 -1.20
CA THR A 220 21.82 -7.07 -0.39
C THR A 220 22.24 -5.69 0.10
N TRP A 221 22.61 -5.59 1.37
CA TRP A 221 22.91 -4.30 1.98
C TRP A 221 24.37 -3.84 1.78
N SER A 222 25.31 -4.77 1.70
CA SER A 222 26.74 -4.47 1.62
C SER A 222 27.47 -5.46 0.70
N PRO A 223 27.87 -5.05 -0.52
CA PRO A 223 27.51 -3.77 -1.16
C PRO A 223 26.00 -3.65 -1.35
N PHE A 224 25.49 -2.41 -1.37
CA PHE A 224 24.08 -2.18 -1.66
C PHE A 224 23.80 -2.66 -3.09
N ASN A 225 22.91 -3.64 -3.22
CA ASN A 225 22.39 -4.11 -4.49
C ASN A 225 20.91 -4.38 -4.32
N TYR A 226 20.13 -3.89 -5.27
CA TYR A 226 18.74 -4.23 -5.41
C TYR A 226 18.51 -4.73 -6.82
N GLN A 227 17.81 -5.85 -6.95
CA GLN A 227 17.43 -6.38 -8.25
C GLN A 227 16.02 -6.96 -8.18
N ALA A 228 15.15 -6.53 -9.08
CA ALA A 228 13.92 -7.25 -9.35
C ALA A 228 14.28 -8.56 -10.08
N ASN A 229 13.91 -9.69 -9.48
CA ASN A 229 14.38 -11.00 -9.92
C ASN A 229 13.36 -11.71 -10.78
N SER A 230 12.08 -11.55 -10.47
CA SER A 230 11.03 -12.26 -11.17
C SER A 230 9.68 -11.57 -11.12
N GLU A 231 8.89 -11.92 -12.12
CA GLU A 231 7.45 -11.82 -12.10
C GLU A 231 6.87 -13.19 -12.48
N SER A 232 5.98 -13.69 -11.64
CA SER A 232 5.25 -14.95 -11.84
C SER A 232 3.78 -14.64 -12.04
N TYR A 233 3.15 -15.25 -13.05
CA TYR A 233 1.74 -15.06 -13.35
C TYR A 233 0.87 -15.75 -12.30
N VAL A 234 -0.07 -15.06 -11.67
CA VAL A 234 -0.99 -15.71 -10.73
C VAL A 234 -2.09 -16.45 -11.51
N ASN A 235 -2.16 -17.77 -11.37
CA ASN A 235 -3.15 -18.59 -12.07
C ASN A 235 -4.48 -18.68 -11.31
N GLN A 236 -4.45 -18.62 -9.99
CA GLN A 236 -5.64 -18.62 -9.11
C GLN A 236 -5.29 -18.03 -7.76
N ALA A 237 -6.23 -17.30 -7.15
CA ALA A 237 -6.14 -16.90 -5.75
C ALA A 237 -7.52 -16.77 -5.13
N SER A 238 -7.58 -16.73 -3.79
CA SER A 238 -8.81 -16.49 -3.03
C SER A 238 -8.52 -15.75 -1.73
N LEU A 239 -9.41 -14.84 -1.35
CA LEU A 239 -9.50 -14.29 0.00
C LEU A 239 -10.71 -14.88 0.70
N ASN A 240 -10.49 -15.62 1.77
CA ASN A 240 -11.56 -16.23 2.55
C ASN A 240 -11.72 -15.50 3.87
N ASP A 241 -12.94 -15.12 4.21
CA ASP A 241 -13.27 -14.62 5.54
C ASP A 241 -13.25 -15.78 6.53
N ILE A 242 -12.39 -15.68 7.55
CA ILE A 242 -12.15 -16.79 8.51
C ILE A 242 -12.54 -16.43 9.95
N GLY A 243 -13.41 -15.44 10.10
CA GLY A 243 -13.94 -15.03 11.39
C GLY A 243 -14.96 -13.91 11.28
N THR A 244 -15.63 -13.62 12.39
CA THR A 244 -16.51 -12.45 12.47
C THR A 244 -15.66 -11.17 12.51
N PRO A 245 -16.02 -10.13 11.75
CA PRO A 245 -15.38 -8.84 11.87
C PRO A 245 -15.42 -8.38 13.33
N ARG A 246 -14.30 -7.85 13.82
CA ARG A 246 -14.21 -7.32 15.18
C ARG A 246 -13.33 -6.10 15.18
N CYS A 247 -13.51 -5.24 16.19
CA CYS A 247 -12.52 -4.22 16.37
C CYS A 247 -11.20 -4.86 16.82
N PHE A 248 -10.13 -4.58 16.09
CA PHE A 248 -8.80 -5.01 16.45
C PHE A 248 -8.20 -3.95 17.40
N SER A 249 -8.16 -4.28 18.69
CA SER A 249 -7.38 -3.52 19.66
C SER A 249 -6.25 -4.40 20.20
N CYS A 250 -5.20 -3.77 20.72
CA CYS A 250 -4.08 -4.50 21.34
C CYS A 250 -4.45 -5.20 22.66
N THR A 251 -5.74 -5.18 23.03
CA THR A 251 -6.34 -5.87 24.17
C THR A 251 -7.55 -6.66 23.67
N PHE A 252 -7.44 -7.99 23.60
CA PHE A 252 -8.45 -8.89 23.04
C PHE A 252 -9.82 -8.91 23.75
N SER A 253 -10.16 -7.93 24.59
CA SER A 253 -11.27 -8.02 25.55
C SER A 253 -12.44 -7.06 25.33
N SER A 254 -12.44 -6.19 24.30
CA SER A 254 -13.57 -5.28 24.07
C SER A 254 -14.41 -5.71 22.86
N THR A 255 -15.60 -6.26 23.12
CA THR A 255 -16.61 -6.66 22.13
C THR A 255 -17.54 -5.52 21.68
N SER A 256 -17.23 -4.26 22.00
CA SER A 256 -18.14 -3.13 21.79
C SER A 256 -17.52 -2.03 20.93
N ALA A 257 -18.25 -1.62 19.89
CA ALA A 257 -18.02 -0.52 18.91
C ALA A 257 -17.56 -1.00 17.51
N PRO A 258 -17.92 -0.25 16.44
CA PRO A 258 -18.31 -0.83 15.16
C PRO A 258 -17.15 -1.45 14.38
N MET A 259 -17.53 -2.43 13.55
CA MET A 259 -16.67 -3.29 12.75
C MET A 259 -15.79 -2.46 11.80
N ALA A 260 -14.49 -2.74 11.80
CA ALA A 260 -13.61 -2.26 10.73
C ALA A 260 -12.63 -3.34 10.25
N TYR A 261 -12.21 -4.25 11.13
CA TYR A 261 -11.26 -5.30 10.78
C TYR A 261 -11.91 -6.65 10.51
N GLN A 262 -11.62 -7.20 9.34
CA GLN A 262 -11.98 -8.55 8.91
C GLN A 262 -10.72 -9.43 8.94
N PHE A 263 -10.81 -10.62 9.56
CA PHE A 263 -9.76 -11.62 9.39
C PHE A 263 -9.98 -12.36 8.10
N GLN A 264 -8.92 -12.41 7.30
CA GLN A 264 -8.94 -13.08 6.02
C GLN A 264 -7.79 -14.07 5.93
N GLN A 265 -7.97 -15.06 5.07
CA GLN A 265 -6.94 -15.97 4.61
C GLN A 265 -6.79 -15.81 3.10
N LEU A 266 -5.59 -15.42 2.67
CA LEU A 266 -5.18 -15.43 1.27
C LEU A 266 -4.57 -16.78 0.94
N THR A 267 -5.01 -17.38 -0.15
CA THR A 267 -4.37 -18.57 -0.74
C THR A 267 -4.33 -18.43 -2.25
N GLY A 268 -3.33 -19.01 -2.90
CA GLY A 268 -3.25 -19.01 -4.35
C GLY A 268 -2.04 -19.76 -4.89
N SER A 269 -1.88 -19.70 -6.20
CA SER A 269 -0.71 -20.21 -6.89
C SER A 269 -0.24 -19.27 -7.99
N ALA A 270 1.04 -19.35 -8.32
CA ALA A 270 1.66 -18.60 -9.38
C ALA A 270 2.41 -19.55 -10.33
N TRP A 271 2.43 -19.20 -11.61
CA TRP A 271 3.09 -19.96 -12.66
C TRP A 271 4.26 -19.17 -13.20
N CYS A 272 5.41 -19.83 -13.28
CA CYS A 272 6.63 -19.25 -13.78
C CYS A 272 7.43 -20.32 -14.55
N GLY A 273 7.54 -20.16 -15.87
CA GLY A 273 8.44 -20.99 -16.69
C GLY A 273 8.16 -22.49 -16.62
N GLY A 274 6.89 -22.89 -16.50
CA GLY A 274 6.49 -24.29 -16.38
C GLY A 274 6.42 -24.81 -14.93
N THR A 275 6.84 -24.03 -13.95
CA THR A 275 6.76 -24.37 -12.52
C THR A 275 5.54 -23.68 -11.90
N ASN A 276 4.74 -24.43 -11.15
CA ASN A 276 3.65 -23.89 -10.35
C ASN A 276 4.11 -23.79 -8.89
N THR A 277 4.00 -22.61 -8.31
CA THR A 277 4.31 -22.34 -6.89
C THR A 277 3.05 -21.88 -6.18
N THR A 278 3.04 -22.00 -4.86
CA THR A 278 1.88 -21.61 -4.04
C THR A 278 2.24 -20.44 -3.14
N PHE A 279 1.24 -19.61 -2.84
CA PHE A 279 1.33 -18.65 -1.75
C PHE A 279 0.13 -18.80 -0.81
N SER A 280 0.36 -18.49 0.46
CA SER A 280 -0.71 -18.46 1.46
C SER A 280 -0.39 -17.48 2.58
N SER A 281 -1.40 -16.86 3.16
CA SER A 281 -1.21 -16.12 4.40
C SER A 281 -1.01 -17.09 5.56
N ILE A 282 -0.05 -16.76 6.42
CA ILE A 282 0.38 -17.61 7.55
C ILE A 282 -0.30 -17.12 8.82
N PRO A 283 -1.13 -17.95 9.48
CA PRO A 283 -1.71 -17.60 10.76
C PRO A 283 -0.66 -17.24 11.81
N VAL A 284 -0.92 -16.16 12.56
CA VAL A 284 -0.16 -15.80 13.75
C VAL A 284 -1.04 -16.13 14.95
N PRO A 285 -0.76 -17.23 15.69
CA PRO A 285 -1.58 -17.63 16.82
C PRO A 285 -1.81 -16.48 17.79
N GLY A 286 -3.08 -16.26 18.14
CA GLY A 286 -3.49 -15.17 19.02
C GLY A 286 -3.60 -13.80 18.36
N LEU A 287 -2.97 -13.52 17.21
CA LEU A 287 -2.98 -12.20 16.57
C LEU A 287 -3.75 -12.16 15.25
N LEU A 288 -3.43 -13.08 14.34
CA LEU A 288 -3.98 -13.18 12.99
C LEU A 288 -4.38 -14.63 12.69
N PRO A 289 -5.59 -15.08 13.05
CA PRO A 289 -6.00 -16.47 12.82
C PRO A 289 -5.94 -16.91 11.34
N GLY A 290 -5.97 -15.98 10.39
CA GLY A 290 -5.92 -16.26 8.95
C GLY A 290 -4.65 -15.77 8.28
N GLY A 291 -3.76 -15.16 9.05
CA GLY A 291 -2.55 -14.54 8.54
C GLY A 291 -2.76 -13.20 7.83
N MET A 292 -4.00 -12.75 7.64
CA MET A 292 -4.31 -11.41 7.15
C MET A 292 -5.40 -10.71 7.96
N LEU A 293 -5.26 -9.39 8.02
CA LEU A 293 -6.16 -8.43 8.60
C LEU A 293 -6.51 -7.41 7.52
N ALA A 294 -7.80 -7.20 7.29
CA ALA A 294 -8.30 -6.25 6.31
C ALA A 294 -9.11 -5.17 7.02
N LEU A 295 -8.76 -3.90 6.81
CA LEU A 295 -9.45 -2.73 7.34
C LEU A 295 -10.20 -2.03 6.21
N GLY A 296 -11.52 -2.15 6.17
CA GLY A 296 -12.34 -1.38 5.22
C GLY A 296 -12.41 0.08 5.66
N LEU A 297 -11.51 0.91 5.14
CA LEU A 297 -11.24 2.25 5.67
C LEU A 297 -12.31 3.27 5.27
N GLY A 298 -12.88 3.13 4.08
CA GLY A 298 -13.79 4.13 3.53
C GLY A 298 -13.94 4.03 2.03
N PHE A 299 -14.37 5.12 1.39
CA PHE A 299 -14.49 5.19 -0.06
C PHE A 299 -14.35 6.62 -0.62
N TRP A 300 -13.90 6.75 -1.86
CA TRP A 300 -14.07 7.99 -2.65
C TRP A 300 -15.41 7.97 -3.40
N THR A 301 -16.08 9.12 -3.46
CA THR A 301 -17.26 9.28 -4.34
C THR A 301 -16.83 9.77 -5.72
N THR A 302 -17.23 9.06 -6.78
CA THR A 302 -16.98 9.44 -8.18
C THR A 302 -18.28 9.64 -8.94
N SER A 303 -18.20 10.12 -10.18
CA SER A 303 -19.39 10.25 -11.05
C SER A 303 -20.03 8.90 -11.42
N THR A 304 -19.31 7.80 -11.25
CA THR A 304 -19.72 6.44 -11.63
C THR A 304 -20.04 5.53 -10.44
N GLY A 305 -19.86 6.00 -9.20
CA GLY A 305 -20.14 5.22 -7.99
C GLY A 305 -19.18 5.53 -6.84
N PHE A 306 -18.85 4.51 -6.07
CA PHE A 306 -17.90 4.59 -4.97
C PHE A 306 -16.66 3.76 -5.26
N VAL A 307 -15.51 4.23 -4.77
CA VAL A 307 -14.23 3.51 -4.82
C VAL A 307 -13.87 3.15 -3.39
N PRO A 308 -14.26 1.96 -2.90
CA PRO A 308 -13.86 1.50 -1.58
C PRO A 308 -12.35 1.41 -1.47
N LEU A 309 -11.85 1.71 -0.27
CA LEU A 309 -10.47 1.53 0.13
C LEU A 309 -10.42 0.53 1.29
N THR A 310 -9.71 -0.57 1.07
CA THR A 310 -9.35 -1.52 2.13
C THR A 310 -7.85 -1.49 2.36
N VAL A 311 -7.40 -1.48 3.62
CA VAL A 311 -5.99 -1.56 3.97
C VAL A 311 -5.71 -2.95 4.54
N TYR A 312 -4.65 -3.59 4.06
CA TYR A 312 -4.25 -4.92 4.44
C TYR A 312 -2.99 -4.94 5.28
N TRP A 313 -2.97 -5.85 6.24
CA TRP A 313 -1.76 -6.23 6.96
C TRP A 313 -1.74 -7.75 7.16
N GLY A 314 -0.59 -8.40 7.01
CA GLY A 314 -0.51 -9.84 7.17
C GLY A 314 0.90 -10.43 7.15
N ILE A 315 0.95 -11.75 7.19
CA ILE A 315 2.15 -12.55 6.94
C ILE A 315 1.82 -13.54 5.83
N MET A 316 2.70 -13.67 4.86
CA MET A 316 2.52 -14.55 3.70
C MET A 316 3.71 -15.46 3.49
N ALA A 317 3.45 -16.72 3.17
CA ALA A 317 4.42 -17.62 2.58
C ALA A 317 4.31 -17.56 1.06
N TYR A 318 5.46 -17.51 0.39
CA TYR A 318 5.57 -17.66 -1.05
C TYR A 318 6.90 -18.32 -1.38
N ASP A 319 6.82 -19.44 -2.08
CA ASP A 319 7.99 -20.10 -2.64
C ASP A 319 8.24 -19.53 -4.03
N ASP A 320 9.14 -18.56 -4.13
CA ASP A 320 9.46 -17.92 -5.40
C ASP A 320 10.25 -18.91 -6.29
N PRO A 321 9.76 -19.25 -7.50
CA PRO A 321 10.46 -20.19 -8.39
C PRO A 321 11.79 -19.64 -8.92
N CYS A 322 12.01 -18.33 -8.85
CA CYS A 322 13.19 -17.68 -9.41
C CYS A 322 14.25 -17.35 -8.37
N THR A 323 13.95 -17.49 -7.08
CA THR A 323 14.92 -17.24 -6.00
C THR A 323 14.88 -18.36 -4.98
N THR A 324 15.97 -18.56 -4.25
CA THR A 324 15.99 -19.47 -3.09
C THR A 324 15.70 -18.72 -1.78
N GLU A 325 15.14 -17.50 -1.84
CA GLU A 325 14.90 -16.66 -0.67
C GLU A 325 13.55 -16.97 0.02
N ALA A 326 13.43 -16.44 1.24
CA ALA A 326 12.67 -16.97 2.38
C ALA A 326 11.21 -17.40 2.15
N PRO A 327 10.72 -18.39 2.92
CA PRO A 327 9.34 -18.90 2.86
C PRO A 327 8.30 -18.03 3.57
N PHE A 328 8.65 -16.85 4.11
CA PHE A 328 7.69 -15.97 4.78
C PHE A 328 8.02 -14.48 4.66
N PHE A 329 6.98 -13.66 4.58
CA PHE A 329 7.00 -12.24 4.27
C PHE A 329 5.97 -11.50 5.11
N ILE A 330 6.35 -10.44 5.81
CA ILE A 330 5.38 -9.53 6.43
C ILE A 330 4.90 -8.60 5.34
N VAL A 331 3.59 -8.51 5.18
CA VAL A 331 2.97 -7.78 4.10
C VAL A 331 2.04 -6.69 4.58
N SER A 332 2.04 -5.58 3.84
CA SER A 332 1.05 -4.52 3.92
C SER A 332 0.56 -4.21 2.53
N GLY A 333 -0.71 -3.86 2.41
CA GLY A 333 -1.28 -3.62 1.10
C GLY A 333 -2.49 -2.74 1.16
N VAL A 334 -3.04 -2.50 -0.02
CA VAL A 334 -4.28 -1.77 -0.19
C VAL A 334 -5.13 -2.43 -1.23
N ALA A 335 -6.44 -2.21 -1.14
CA ALA A 335 -7.34 -2.49 -2.21
C ALA A 335 -8.26 -1.35 -2.55
N THR A 336 -8.47 -1.18 -3.85
CA THR A 336 -9.34 -0.18 -4.47
C THR A 336 -10.15 -0.82 -5.58
N GLU A 337 -11.40 -0.43 -5.75
CA GLU A 337 -12.23 -0.92 -6.86
C GLU A 337 -12.39 0.14 -7.95
N GLN A 338 -11.61 0.10 -9.05
CA GLN A 338 -11.96 0.81 -10.31
C GLN A 338 -11.24 0.29 -11.56
N SER A 339 -12.03 0.03 -12.60
CA SER A 339 -11.69 -0.17 -14.03
C SER A 339 -10.69 -1.29 -14.37
N SER A 340 -10.75 -1.77 -15.62
CA SER A 340 -10.09 -3.00 -16.05
C SER A 340 -8.56 -2.85 -16.09
N PRO A 341 -7.80 -3.83 -15.57
CA PRO A 341 -6.34 -3.83 -15.69
C PRO A 341 -5.93 -3.72 -17.16
N ALA A 342 -4.87 -2.96 -17.43
CA ALA A 342 -4.14 -3.14 -18.67
C ALA A 342 -3.57 -4.55 -18.60
N THR A 343 -3.97 -5.44 -19.51
CA THR A 343 -3.47 -6.81 -19.51
C THR A 343 -1.96 -6.78 -19.62
N LEU A 344 -1.26 -7.19 -18.54
CA LEU A 344 0.19 -7.37 -18.52
C LEU A 344 0.64 -8.49 -19.47
N PHE A 345 -0.27 -9.38 -19.90
CA PHE A 345 0.03 -10.47 -20.83
C PHE A 345 -0.80 -10.32 -22.11
N PRO A 346 -0.18 -10.08 -23.28
CA PRO A 346 -0.88 -9.80 -24.53
C PRO A 346 -1.57 -11.02 -25.19
N ASN A 347 -1.86 -12.11 -24.47
CA ASN A 347 -2.57 -13.25 -25.08
C ASN A 347 -4.11 -13.04 -25.16
N THR A 348 -4.49 -12.38 -26.24
CA THR A 348 -5.69 -12.66 -27.05
C THR A 348 -6.63 -13.77 -26.55
N MET A 349 -7.71 -13.41 -25.82
CA MET A 349 -9.09 -13.91 -26.04
C MET A 349 -10.09 -13.62 -24.90
N PHE A 350 -9.68 -13.09 -23.75
CA PHE A 350 -10.67 -12.84 -22.69
C PHE A 350 -11.42 -11.51 -22.87
N PRO A 351 -12.77 -11.52 -22.91
CA PRO A 351 -13.54 -10.29 -22.89
C PRO A 351 -13.21 -9.51 -21.62
N VAL A 352 -13.03 -8.19 -21.77
CA VAL A 352 -12.80 -7.24 -20.68
C VAL A 352 -13.82 -7.51 -19.56
N PRO A 353 -13.39 -7.98 -18.38
CA PRO A 353 -14.32 -8.28 -17.30
C PRO A 353 -14.79 -6.98 -16.63
N PRO A 354 -16.00 -6.95 -16.05
CA PRO A 354 -16.47 -5.80 -15.28
C PRO A 354 -15.53 -5.55 -14.08
N ALA A 355 -15.54 -4.31 -13.59
CA ALA A 355 -14.61 -3.77 -12.61
C ALA A 355 -14.25 -4.76 -11.50
N ARG A 356 -12.94 -4.88 -11.25
CA ARG A 356 -12.38 -5.81 -10.26
C ARG A 356 -11.75 -5.08 -9.09
N THR A 357 -11.84 -5.64 -7.88
CA THR A 357 -11.19 -5.07 -6.69
C THR A 357 -9.70 -5.32 -6.74
N PHE A 358 -8.88 -4.31 -6.99
CA PHE A 358 -7.41 -4.43 -6.99
C PHE A 358 -6.92 -4.57 -5.57
N ILE A 359 -6.04 -5.52 -5.29
CA ILE A 359 -5.36 -5.74 -4.02
C ILE A 359 -3.87 -5.82 -4.33
N ASP A 360 -3.12 -4.80 -3.94
CA ASP A 360 -1.66 -4.79 -4.04
C ASP A 360 -1.08 -5.00 -2.65
N ILE A 361 -0.33 -6.08 -2.48
CA ILE A 361 0.25 -6.47 -1.20
C ILE A 361 1.77 -6.49 -1.37
N GLY A 362 2.46 -5.54 -0.73
CA GLY A 362 3.91 -5.51 -0.67
C GLY A 362 4.41 -6.15 0.61
N SER A 363 5.38 -7.04 0.50
CA SER A 363 6.17 -7.45 1.65
C SER A 363 7.18 -6.38 2.03
N ALA A 364 7.78 -6.47 3.22
CA ALA A 364 8.98 -5.74 3.57
C ALA A 364 10.04 -6.71 4.11
N LYS A 365 11.29 -6.59 3.65
CA LYS A 365 12.43 -7.16 4.38
C LYS A 365 12.86 -6.14 5.41
N LEU A 366 12.79 -6.53 6.68
CA LEU A 366 13.23 -5.69 7.79
C LEU A 366 14.72 -5.40 7.59
N LEU A 367 15.05 -4.13 7.35
CA LEU A 367 16.45 -3.70 7.43
C LEU A 367 16.86 -3.69 8.90
N PRO A 368 18.12 -4.01 9.23
CA PRO A 368 18.64 -3.80 10.57
C PRO A 368 18.32 -2.37 11.02
N PRO A 369 18.01 -2.13 12.31
CA PRO A 369 17.68 -0.79 12.78
C PRO A 369 18.81 0.15 12.41
N PHE A 370 18.50 1.17 11.59
CA PHE A 370 19.42 2.28 11.33
C PHE A 370 19.64 3.03 12.64
N SER A 371 20.66 2.63 13.40
CA SER A 371 21.10 3.41 14.54
C SER A 371 21.67 4.73 14.02
N ALA A 372 20.94 5.82 14.22
CA ALA A 372 21.40 7.21 14.16
C ALA A 372 21.52 7.91 12.78
N SER A 373 20.76 7.53 11.74
CA SER A 373 20.60 8.38 10.56
C SER A 373 19.38 9.30 10.71
N PRO A 374 19.44 10.60 10.31
CA PRO A 374 18.27 11.48 10.28
C PRO A 374 17.22 11.05 9.24
N TRP A 375 17.58 10.12 8.37
CA TRP A 375 16.66 9.43 7.48
C TRP A 375 15.97 8.34 8.29
N GLY A 376 14.64 8.40 8.36
CA GLY A 376 13.81 7.36 8.96
C GLY A 376 14.17 5.95 8.47
N SER A 377 13.72 4.94 9.19
CA SER A 377 13.88 3.54 8.80
C SER A 377 13.06 3.33 7.53
N MET A 378 13.73 3.30 6.39
CA MET A 378 13.11 2.95 5.11
C MET A 378 13.03 1.43 5.02
N TYR A 379 11.84 0.88 4.82
CA TYR A 379 11.67 -0.55 4.54
C TYR A 379 11.55 -0.77 3.05
N VAL A 380 12.30 -1.76 2.57
CA VAL A 380 12.31 -2.11 1.15
C VAL A 380 11.45 -3.34 0.97
N SER A 381 10.52 -3.28 0.03
CA SER A 381 9.65 -4.39 -0.30
C SER A 381 10.38 -5.42 -1.15
N THR A 382 10.40 -6.68 -0.72
CA THR A 382 11.10 -7.76 -1.45
C THR A 382 10.18 -8.62 -2.28
N VAL A 383 8.89 -8.63 -2.00
CA VAL A 383 7.86 -9.36 -2.73
C VAL A 383 6.64 -8.47 -2.89
N LEU A 384 5.98 -8.55 -4.02
CA LEU A 384 4.72 -7.86 -4.28
C LEU A 384 3.71 -8.85 -4.86
N PHE A 385 2.49 -8.86 -4.34
CA PHE A 385 1.37 -9.61 -4.88
C PHE A 385 0.35 -8.64 -5.47
N GLN A 386 -0.21 -9.02 -6.59
CA GLN A 386 -1.22 -8.26 -7.30
C GLN A 386 -2.42 -9.13 -7.60
N LEU A 387 -3.53 -8.83 -6.93
CA LEU A 387 -4.75 -9.61 -7.00
C LEU A 387 -5.87 -8.68 -7.49
N ASN A 388 -6.77 -9.13 -8.35
CA ASN A 388 -8.01 -8.40 -8.65
C ASN A 388 -9.21 -9.27 -8.21
N GLN A 389 -10.36 -8.74 -7.77
CA GLN A 389 -11.58 -9.56 -7.55
C GLN A 389 -12.57 -9.41 -8.68
#